data_AF-D8M133-F1
#
_entry.id   AF-D8M133-F1
#
_cell.length_a   1.000
_cell.length_b   1.000
_cell.length_c   1.000
_cell.angle_alpha   90.00
_cell.angle_beta   90.00
_cell.angle_gamma   90.00
#
_symmetry.space_group_name_H-M   'P 1'
#
loop_
_entity.id
_entity.type
_entity.pdbx_description
1 polymer ?
#
loop_
_entity_poly.entity_id
_entity_poly.type
_entity_poly.pdbx_seq_one_letter_code
_entity_poly.pdbx_strand_id
1 'polypeptide(L)'
;MKADPDSTYTKESLLTLYKNAFPDLPNPPMNGKEWKDLGFQSENPYSDLRSGGKLSLENIVYFSDHYQAMFAKMVKEAHDYPFVASAINLTTLLLIHLRISTQFTFCPCCGTSFKQEKRVPAKEMVAFASLLQDCSGETVFNELYSLSVMLMDHNYWKHVETEPTFTILEFRKVFVDTKEQIMAILRKSPRTITDVFDIAKVYLDK
;
A
#
# COMPACT_ATOMS: atom_id res chain seq x y z
N MET A 1 14.09 -5.68 -7.65
CA MET A 1 15.37 -5.19 -7.09
C MET A 1 15.18 -5.04 -5.58
N LYS A 2 16.00 -5.73 -4.76
CA LYS A 2 15.99 -5.48 -3.31
C LYS A 2 16.43 -4.04 -3.06
N ALA A 3 15.84 -3.36 -2.07
CA ALA A 3 16.36 -2.07 -1.65
C ALA A 3 17.78 -2.29 -1.14
N ASP A 4 18.75 -1.58 -1.72
CA ASP A 4 20.12 -1.59 -1.21
C ASP A 4 20.16 -0.70 0.04
N PRO A 5 20.41 -1.27 1.24
CA PRO A 5 20.45 -0.52 2.49
C PRO A 5 21.52 0.59 2.46
N ASP A 6 22.59 0.38 1.68
CA ASP A 6 23.71 1.30 1.59
C ASP A 6 23.53 2.34 0.47
N SER A 7 22.44 2.28 -0.29
CA SER A 7 22.16 3.30 -1.31
C SER A 7 21.66 4.60 -0.68
N THR A 8 22.31 5.71 -1.04
CA THR A 8 21.91 7.08 -0.68
C THR A 8 20.42 7.32 -0.96
N TYR A 9 19.92 6.78 -2.08
CA TYR A 9 18.52 6.89 -2.49
C TYR A 9 17.53 6.30 -1.47
N THR A 10 17.79 5.10 -0.96
CA THR A 10 16.91 4.46 0.04
C THR A 10 16.87 5.31 1.31
N LYS A 11 18.04 5.81 1.75
CA LYS A 11 18.13 6.66 2.94
C LYS A 11 17.35 7.97 2.76
N GLU A 12 17.54 8.66 1.63
CA GLU A 12 16.82 9.91 1.33
C GLU A 12 15.31 9.70 1.28
N SER A 13 14.86 8.63 0.62
CA SER A 13 13.44 8.25 0.54
C SER A 13 12.82 8.00 1.91
N LEU A 14 13.54 7.30 2.80
CA LEU A 14 13.11 7.05 4.17
C LEU A 14 13.00 8.36 4.99
N LEU A 15 13.96 9.28 4.82
CA LEU A 15 13.91 10.58 5.47
C LEU A 15 12.78 11.46 4.92
N THR A 16 12.49 11.40 3.63
CA THR A 16 11.32 12.05 3.01
C THR A 16 10.03 11.55 3.64
N LEU A 17 9.84 10.23 3.76
CA LEU A 17 8.67 9.65 4.42
C LEU A 17 8.50 10.17 5.85
N TYR A 18 9.59 10.16 6.63
CA TYR A 18 9.53 10.63 8.00
C TYR A 18 9.14 12.11 8.09
N LYS A 19 9.77 12.95 7.26
CA LYS A 19 9.47 14.39 7.20
C LYS A 19 8.03 14.67 6.77
N ASN A 20 7.48 13.88 5.85
CA ASN A 20 6.12 14.04 5.38
C ASN A 20 5.08 13.71 6.47
N ALA A 21 5.38 12.76 7.36
CA ALA A 21 4.54 12.47 8.53
C ALA A 21 4.75 13.47 9.68
N PHE A 22 5.99 13.88 9.93
CA PHE A 22 6.38 14.68 11.09
C PHE A 22 7.21 15.91 10.69
N PRO A 23 6.59 16.90 10.00
CA PRO A 23 7.31 18.02 9.39
C PRO A 23 8.04 18.91 10.40
N ASP A 24 7.55 18.95 11.65
CA ASP A 24 8.11 19.79 12.73
C ASP A 24 9.16 19.07 13.58
N LEU A 25 9.41 17.77 13.33
CA LEU A 25 10.41 16.99 14.06
C LEU A 25 11.74 16.94 13.29
N PRO A 26 12.89 16.87 14.00
CA PRO A 26 14.17 16.66 13.34
C PRO A 26 14.23 15.28 12.69
N ASN A 27 15.11 15.15 11.69
CA ASN A 27 15.38 13.86 11.05
C ASN A 27 15.83 12.82 12.10
N PRO A 28 15.28 11.60 12.06
CA PRO A 28 15.62 10.57 13.02
C PRO A 28 16.98 9.94 12.67
N PRO A 29 17.66 9.31 13.63
CA PRO A 29 18.73 8.38 13.30
C PRO A 29 18.19 7.22 12.45
N MET A 30 19.00 6.65 11.55
CA MET A 30 18.58 5.49 10.72
C MET A 30 18.33 4.20 11.51
N ASN A 31 18.60 4.21 12.81
CA ASN A 31 18.21 3.18 13.76
C ASN A 31 17.67 3.87 15.01
N GLY A 32 16.37 3.76 15.25
CA GLY A 32 15.67 4.49 16.31
C GLY A 32 14.18 4.16 16.39
N LYS A 33 13.56 4.50 17.52
CA LYS A 33 12.13 4.24 17.79
C LYS A 33 11.21 5.04 16.86
N GLU A 34 11.69 6.13 16.31
CA GLU A 34 10.98 7.04 15.41
C GLU A 34 10.45 6.31 14.16
N TRP A 35 11.13 5.24 13.72
CA TRP A 35 10.65 4.40 12.63
C TRP A 35 9.43 3.56 13.03
N LYS A 36 9.33 3.13 14.29
CA LYS A 36 8.13 2.47 14.82
C LYS A 36 6.97 3.44 14.94
N ASP A 37 7.24 4.71 15.30
CA ASP A 37 6.22 5.76 15.34
C ASP A 37 5.63 6.04 13.94
N LEU A 38 6.41 5.82 12.88
CA LEU A 38 5.93 5.85 11.49
C LEU A 38 5.13 4.58 11.10
N GLY A 39 5.24 3.49 11.86
CA GLY A 39 4.59 2.21 11.57
C GLY A 39 5.48 1.16 10.89
N PHE A 40 6.80 1.28 10.96
CA PHE A 40 7.71 0.15 10.69
C PHE A 40 7.67 -0.88 11.83
N GLN A 41 7.95 -2.16 11.55
CA GLN A 41 7.94 -3.20 12.60
C GLN A 41 9.19 -3.15 13.47
N SER A 42 10.30 -2.64 12.93
CA SER A 42 11.59 -2.56 13.61
C SER A 42 12.11 -1.12 13.67
N GLU A 43 13.06 -0.88 14.58
CA GLU A 43 13.77 0.41 14.68
C GLU A 43 14.73 0.64 13.50
N ASN A 44 14.94 -0.40 12.69
CA ASN A 44 15.76 -0.37 11.49
C ASN A 44 14.88 -0.59 10.25
N PRO A 45 14.43 0.48 9.58
CA PRO A 45 13.47 0.40 8.46
C PRO A 45 13.98 -0.41 7.27
N TYR A 46 15.31 -0.54 7.11
CA TYR A 46 15.90 -1.40 6.08
C TYR A 46 15.52 -2.86 6.23
N SER A 47 15.28 -3.32 7.46
CA SER A 47 14.93 -4.70 7.74
C SER A 47 13.52 -5.06 7.24
N ASP A 48 12.60 -4.09 7.25
CA ASP A 48 11.21 -4.19 6.80
C ASP A 48 11.09 -4.09 5.27
N LEU A 49 11.98 -3.35 4.60
CA LEU A 49 12.01 -3.20 3.15
C LEU A 49 12.51 -4.44 2.38
N ARG A 50 13.03 -5.46 3.08
CA ARG A 50 13.62 -6.65 2.44
C ARG A 50 12.61 -7.47 1.63
N SER A 51 11.34 -7.47 2.00
CA SER A 51 10.27 -8.21 1.31
C SER A 51 9.64 -7.40 0.17
N GLY A 52 9.40 -6.10 0.36
CA GLY A 52 8.76 -5.22 -0.62
C GLY A 52 9.71 -4.68 -1.71
N GLY A 53 11.00 -4.56 -1.42
CA GLY A 53 12.01 -4.06 -2.36
C GLY A 53 11.86 -2.57 -2.70
N LYS A 54 12.67 -2.09 -3.67
CA LYS A 54 12.76 -0.65 -4.03
C LYS A 54 11.42 -0.05 -4.44
N LEU A 55 10.63 -0.78 -5.23
CA LEU A 55 9.34 -0.30 -5.74
C LEU A 55 8.35 0.01 -4.62
N SER A 56 8.31 -0.81 -3.57
CA SER A 56 7.42 -0.54 -2.43
C SER A 56 7.76 0.75 -1.69
N LEU A 57 9.06 1.10 -1.62
CA LEU A 57 9.52 2.36 -1.06
C LEU A 57 9.13 3.54 -1.97
N GLU A 58 9.33 3.40 -3.28
CA GLU A 58 8.90 4.40 -4.27
C GLU A 58 7.40 4.68 -4.19
N ASN A 59 6.56 3.63 -4.08
CA ASN A 59 5.11 3.79 -4.02
C ASN A 59 4.64 4.52 -2.75
N ILE A 60 5.21 4.18 -1.58
CA ILE A 60 4.82 4.85 -0.34
C ILE A 60 5.36 6.28 -0.25
N VAL A 61 6.56 6.54 -0.79
CA VAL A 61 7.09 7.92 -0.92
C VAL A 61 6.16 8.73 -1.80
N TYR A 62 5.77 8.19 -2.97
CA TYR A 62 4.80 8.82 -3.85
C TYR A 62 3.51 9.18 -3.11
N PHE A 63 2.93 8.22 -2.37
CA PHE A 63 1.73 8.46 -1.57
C PHE A 63 1.95 9.58 -0.54
N SER A 64 3.08 9.56 0.18
CA SER A 64 3.39 10.56 1.18
C SER A 64 3.61 11.97 0.61
N ASP A 65 4.13 12.09 -0.62
CA ASP A 65 4.36 13.38 -1.28
C ASP A 65 3.06 13.94 -1.88
N HIS A 66 2.26 13.09 -2.55
CA HIS A 66 1.05 13.52 -3.26
C HIS A 66 -0.15 13.69 -2.32
N TYR A 67 -0.20 12.91 -1.24
CA TYR A 67 -1.29 12.88 -0.28
C TYR A 67 -0.82 13.18 1.14
N GLN A 68 0.14 14.09 1.29
CA GLN A 68 0.87 14.36 2.55
C GLN A 68 -0.04 14.55 3.77
N ALA A 69 -1.08 15.38 3.67
CA ALA A 69 -2.00 15.62 4.79
C ALA A 69 -2.73 14.35 5.24
N MET A 70 -3.11 13.50 4.29
CA MET A 70 -3.75 12.22 4.57
C MET A 70 -2.76 11.20 5.10
N PHE A 71 -1.55 11.12 4.53
CA PHE A 71 -0.48 10.25 5.02
C PHE A 71 -0.13 10.58 6.48
N ALA A 72 0.10 11.85 6.81
CA ALA A 72 0.40 12.28 8.18
C ALA A 72 -0.76 11.98 9.15
N LYS A 73 -2.01 12.16 8.70
CA LYS A 73 -3.20 11.80 9.48
C LYS A 73 -3.23 10.29 9.76
N MET A 74 -3.09 9.46 8.72
CA MET A 74 -3.11 7.99 8.86
C MET A 74 -1.98 7.48 9.75
N VAL A 75 -0.76 8.00 9.61
CA VAL A 75 0.36 7.65 10.51
C VAL A 75 0.01 7.94 11.97
N LYS A 76 -0.57 9.12 12.24
CA LYS A 76 -0.96 9.52 13.59
C LYS A 76 -2.09 8.66 14.16
N GLU A 77 -3.04 8.26 13.32
CA GLU A 77 -4.21 7.50 13.73
C GLU A 77 -3.92 5.99 13.84
N ALA A 78 -3.01 5.44 13.04
CA ALA A 78 -2.68 4.01 13.00
C ALA A 78 -1.78 3.54 14.17
N HIS A 79 -2.27 3.67 15.40
CA HIS A 79 -1.57 3.25 16.62
C HIS A 79 -1.68 1.75 16.91
N ASP A 80 -2.70 1.08 16.35
CA ASP A 80 -3.02 -0.32 16.66
C ASP A 80 -2.46 -1.32 15.62
N TYR A 81 -1.81 -0.84 14.57
CA TYR A 81 -1.19 -1.69 13.55
C TYR A 81 0.02 -1.01 12.88
N PRO A 82 0.99 -1.77 12.33
CA PRO A 82 2.17 -1.19 11.73
C PRO A 82 1.84 -0.64 10.34
N PHE A 83 1.45 0.64 10.28
CA PHE A 83 0.94 1.30 9.07
C PHE A 83 1.88 1.19 7.86
N VAL A 84 3.10 1.72 7.96
CA VAL A 84 4.06 1.69 6.85
C VAL A 84 4.43 0.27 6.45
N ALA A 85 4.64 -0.64 7.40
CA ALA A 85 4.91 -2.04 7.08
C ALA A 85 3.75 -2.71 6.33
N SER A 86 2.51 -2.35 6.67
CA SER A 86 1.30 -2.83 6.00
C SER A 86 1.17 -2.23 4.59
N ALA A 87 1.43 -0.93 4.45
CA ALA A 87 1.41 -0.22 3.17
C ALA A 87 2.48 -0.75 2.19
N ILE A 88 3.69 -1.09 2.66
CA ILE A 88 4.75 -1.73 1.85
C ILE A 88 4.25 -3.04 1.21
N ASN A 89 3.43 -3.81 1.94
CA ASN A 89 2.90 -5.08 1.46
C ASN A 89 1.84 -4.90 0.34
N LEU A 90 1.20 -3.73 0.24
CA LEU A 90 0.20 -3.47 -0.81
C LEU A 90 0.80 -3.48 -2.22
N THR A 91 2.06 -3.07 -2.39
CA THR A 91 2.77 -3.20 -3.67
C THR A 91 2.80 -4.66 -4.13
N THR A 92 3.17 -5.58 -3.23
CA THR A 92 3.20 -7.01 -3.53
C THR A 92 1.81 -7.55 -3.83
N LEU A 93 0.81 -7.13 -3.06
CA LEU A 93 -0.59 -7.51 -3.26
C LEU A 93 -1.07 -7.14 -4.67
N LEU A 94 -0.84 -5.89 -5.10
CA LEU A 94 -1.23 -5.41 -6.42
C LEU A 94 -0.48 -6.13 -7.54
N LEU A 95 0.84 -6.30 -7.41
CA LEU A 95 1.66 -6.99 -8.43
C LEU A 95 1.20 -8.43 -8.67
N ILE A 96 0.81 -9.15 -7.60
CA ILE A 96 0.29 -10.51 -7.68
C ILE A 96 -1.10 -10.52 -8.33
N HIS A 97 -2.04 -9.72 -7.80
CA HIS A 97 -3.44 -9.82 -8.20
C HIS A 97 -3.76 -9.15 -9.53
N LEU A 98 -2.94 -8.20 -10.00
CA LEU A 98 -2.99 -7.68 -11.38
C LEU A 98 -2.14 -8.50 -12.36
N ARG A 99 -1.48 -9.57 -11.88
CA ARG A 99 -0.59 -10.44 -12.67
C ARG A 99 0.52 -9.66 -13.40
N ILE A 100 1.00 -8.57 -12.80
CA ILE A 100 2.12 -7.77 -13.32
C ILE A 100 3.45 -8.50 -13.08
N SER A 101 3.58 -9.23 -11.97
CA SER A 101 4.77 -10.01 -11.65
C SER A 101 4.40 -11.41 -11.15
N THR A 102 5.20 -12.40 -11.55
CA THR A 102 5.09 -13.80 -11.14
C THR A 102 6.20 -14.24 -10.18
N GLN A 103 7.08 -13.31 -9.80
CA GLN A 103 8.28 -13.61 -8.99
C GLN A 103 7.98 -13.84 -7.51
N PHE A 104 6.78 -13.50 -7.06
CA PHE A 104 6.41 -13.60 -5.65
C PHE A 104 6.03 -15.03 -5.25
N THR A 105 6.45 -15.41 -4.04
CA THR A 105 6.17 -16.73 -3.47
C THR A 105 5.09 -16.70 -2.39
N PHE A 106 4.81 -15.52 -1.83
CA PHE A 106 3.85 -15.29 -0.75
C PHE A 106 3.04 -14.02 -1.02
N CYS A 107 1.72 -14.09 -0.83
CA CYS A 107 0.79 -12.96 -0.93
C CYS A 107 0.33 -12.54 0.48
N PRO A 108 0.35 -11.23 0.81
CA PRO A 108 -0.14 -10.72 2.11
C PRO A 108 -1.57 -11.14 2.45
N CYS A 109 -2.46 -11.26 1.44
CA CYS A 109 -3.88 -11.55 1.69
C CYS A 109 -4.22 -13.05 1.65
N CYS A 110 -3.52 -13.87 0.85
CA CYS A 110 -3.90 -15.28 0.63
C CYS A 110 -2.77 -16.29 0.86
N GLY A 111 -1.61 -15.85 1.36
CA GLY A 111 -0.45 -16.71 1.57
C GLY A 111 0.05 -17.27 0.25
N THR A 112 0.15 -18.59 0.12
CA THR A 112 0.59 -19.26 -1.12
C THR A 112 -0.57 -19.63 -2.05
N SER A 113 -1.83 -19.44 -1.63
CA SER A 113 -3.01 -19.92 -2.35
C SER A 113 -3.20 -19.28 -3.72
N PHE A 114 -2.71 -18.05 -3.96
CA PHE A 114 -2.78 -17.41 -5.28
C PHE A 114 -2.10 -18.23 -6.40
N LYS A 115 -1.15 -19.10 -6.05
CA LYS A 115 -0.49 -19.99 -7.03
C LYS A 115 -1.45 -21.03 -7.62
N GLN A 116 -2.52 -21.35 -6.89
CA GLN A 116 -3.55 -22.30 -7.32
C GLN A 116 -4.65 -21.61 -8.14
N GLU A 117 -4.72 -20.27 -8.13
CA GLU A 117 -5.69 -19.52 -8.92
C GLU A 117 -5.38 -19.66 -10.42
N LYS A 118 -6.21 -20.47 -11.09
CA LYS A 118 -6.16 -20.63 -12.55
C LYS A 118 -6.84 -19.48 -13.29
N ARG A 119 -7.74 -18.76 -12.62
CA ARG A 119 -8.52 -17.68 -13.25
C ARG A 119 -7.65 -16.43 -13.35
N VAL A 120 -7.40 -16.00 -14.58
CA VAL A 120 -6.77 -14.72 -14.87
C VAL A 120 -7.81 -13.61 -14.70
N PRO A 121 -7.50 -12.50 -13.99
CA PRO A 121 -8.40 -11.35 -13.86
C PRO A 121 -8.37 -10.50 -15.13
N ALA A 122 -8.79 -11.10 -16.25
CA ALA A 122 -8.60 -10.52 -17.58
C ALA A 122 -9.30 -9.16 -17.74
N LYS A 123 -10.48 -8.96 -17.13
CA LYS A 123 -11.20 -7.68 -17.21
C LYS A 123 -10.46 -6.57 -16.49
N GLU A 124 -9.94 -6.87 -15.31
CA GLU A 124 -9.19 -5.94 -14.47
C GLU A 124 -7.84 -5.62 -15.10
N MET A 125 -7.16 -6.61 -15.68
CA MET A 125 -5.93 -6.39 -16.45
C MET A 125 -6.17 -5.52 -17.68
N VAL A 126 -7.28 -5.74 -18.40
CA VAL A 126 -7.66 -4.87 -19.54
C VAL A 126 -7.96 -3.46 -19.06
N ALA A 127 -8.73 -3.30 -17.98
CA ALA A 127 -9.00 -1.98 -17.40
C ALA A 127 -7.70 -1.26 -16.98
N PHE A 128 -6.79 -1.96 -16.30
CA PHE A 128 -5.47 -1.44 -15.96
C PHE A 128 -4.71 -1.00 -17.22
N ALA A 129 -4.68 -1.83 -18.26
CA ALA A 129 -4.01 -1.51 -19.52
C ALA A 129 -4.65 -0.32 -20.25
N SER A 130 -5.98 -0.14 -20.16
CA SER A 130 -6.67 1.02 -20.73
C SER A 130 -6.27 2.33 -20.06
N LEU A 131 -6.05 2.33 -18.74
CA LEU A 131 -5.59 3.52 -18.01
C LEU A 131 -4.18 4.00 -18.45
N LEU A 132 -3.38 3.11 -19.05
CA LEU A 132 -2.04 3.42 -19.57
C LEU A 132 -2.06 4.30 -20.83
N GLN A 133 -3.24 4.55 -21.42
CA GLN A 133 -3.35 5.40 -22.61
C GLN A 133 -3.16 6.88 -22.28
N ASP A 134 -3.65 7.31 -21.11
CA ASP A 134 -3.63 8.72 -20.68
C ASP A 134 -2.51 9.02 -19.69
N CYS A 135 -1.89 8.00 -19.09
CA CYS A 135 -0.94 8.10 -18.00
C CYS A 135 0.22 7.11 -18.16
N SER A 136 1.38 7.46 -17.61
CA SER A 136 2.50 6.52 -17.51
C SER A 136 2.10 5.32 -16.63
N GLY A 137 2.68 4.15 -16.88
CA GLY A 137 2.43 2.97 -16.04
C GLY A 137 2.85 3.14 -14.58
N GLU A 138 3.88 3.96 -14.34
CA GLU A 138 4.29 4.36 -12.99
C GLU A 138 3.19 5.16 -12.29
N THR A 139 2.64 6.19 -12.95
CA THR A 139 1.52 6.99 -12.43
C THR A 139 0.31 6.13 -12.13
N VAL A 140 -0.13 5.29 -13.08
CA VAL A 140 -1.32 4.44 -12.89
C VAL A 140 -1.12 3.49 -11.71
N PHE A 141 0.06 2.87 -11.60
CA PHE A 141 0.34 1.95 -10.50
C PHE A 141 0.43 2.67 -9.15
N ASN A 142 1.09 3.83 -9.09
CA ASN A 142 1.20 4.64 -7.89
C ASN A 142 -0.15 5.16 -7.39
N GLU A 143 -1.07 5.51 -8.30
CA GLU A 143 -2.42 5.94 -7.94
C GLU A 143 -3.28 4.78 -7.43
N LEU A 144 -3.20 3.60 -8.08
CA LEU A 144 -3.86 2.39 -7.57
C LEU A 144 -3.28 1.95 -6.22
N TYR A 145 -1.98 2.10 -6.03
CA TYR A 145 -1.32 1.88 -4.75
C TYR A 145 -1.85 2.84 -3.69
N SER A 146 -1.88 4.13 -3.99
CA SER A 146 -2.38 5.18 -3.09
C SER A 146 -3.82 4.90 -2.66
N LEU A 147 -4.69 4.55 -3.61
CA LEU A 147 -6.05 4.13 -3.32
C LEU A 147 -6.11 2.87 -2.44
N SER A 148 -5.22 1.91 -2.67
CA SER A 148 -5.14 0.70 -1.84
C SER A 148 -4.75 1.03 -0.40
N VAL A 149 -3.87 2.02 -0.17
CA VAL A 149 -3.52 2.50 1.17
C VAL A 149 -4.74 3.10 1.86
N MET A 150 -5.50 3.96 1.16
CA MET A 150 -6.72 4.56 1.69
C MET A 150 -7.78 3.52 2.06
N LEU A 151 -8.00 2.53 1.18
CA LEU A 151 -8.94 1.44 1.44
C LEU A 151 -8.46 0.53 2.58
N MET A 152 -7.15 0.24 2.67
CA MET A 152 -6.59 -0.56 3.77
C MET A 152 -6.85 0.09 5.13
N ASP A 153 -6.54 1.38 5.27
CA ASP A 153 -6.78 2.10 6.53
C ASP A 153 -8.28 2.18 6.86
N HIS A 154 -9.12 2.53 5.89
CA HIS A 154 -10.57 2.53 6.07
C HIS A 154 -11.11 1.16 6.51
N ASN A 155 -10.70 0.08 5.83
CA ASN A 155 -11.16 -1.28 6.14
C ASN A 155 -10.70 -1.73 7.52
N TYR A 156 -9.49 -1.34 7.96
CA TYR A 156 -9.03 -1.62 9.31
C TYR A 156 -9.97 -1.01 10.36
N TRP A 157 -10.24 0.29 10.26
CA TRP A 157 -11.11 0.99 11.22
C TRP A 157 -12.55 0.49 11.17
N LYS A 158 -13.05 0.16 9.99
CA LYS A 158 -14.37 -0.48 9.84
C LYS A 158 -14.45 -1.81 10.59
N HIS A 159 -13.43 -2.67 10.52
CA HIS A 159 -13.44 -3.91 11.29
C HIS A 159 -13.36 -3.64 12.80
N VAL A 160 -12.52 -2.69 13.24
CA VAL A 160 -12.44 -2.28 14.66
C VAL A 160 -13.80 -1.79 15.18
N GLU A 161 -14.55 -1.04 14.38
CA GLU A 161 -15.85 -0.49 14.76
C GLU A 161 -16.97 -1.56 14.75
N THR A 162 -16.96 -2.45 13.76
CA THR A 162 -18.10 -3.36 13.51
C THR A 162 -17.92 -4.77 14.08
N GLU A 163 -16.70 -5.20 14.38
CA GLU A 163 -16.38 -6.53 14.89
C GLU A 163 -15.66 -6.42 16.26
N PRO A 164 -16.37 -6.56 17.39
CA PRO A 164 -15.76 -6.42 18.73
C PRO A 164 -14.64 -7.43 19.05
N THR A 165 -14.54 -8.52 18.29
CA THR A 165 -13.50 -9.55 18.43
C THR A 165 -12.35 -9.37 17.45
N PHE A 166 -12.41 -8.37 16.57
CA PHE A 166 -11.35 -8.11 15.61
C PHE A 166 -10.09 -7.69 16.34
N THR A 167 -8.97 -8.30 15.97
CA THR A 167 -7.66 -7.98 16.52
C THR A 167 -6.64 -7.93 15.40
N ILE A 168 -5.44 -7.42 15.72
CA ILE A 168 -4.31 -7.39 14.80
C ILE A 168 -3.96 -8.77 14.19
N LEU A 169 -4.31 -9.88 14.86
CA LEU A 169 -4.11 -11.23 14.33
C LEU A 169 -4.96 -11.53 13.10
N GLU A 170 -6.07 -10.80 12.94
CA GLU A 170 -6.99 -10.91 11.80
C GLU A 170 -6.71 -9.85 10.72
N PHE A 171 -5.62 -9.09 10.81
CA PHE A 171 -5.27 -8.03 9.85
C PHE A 171 -5.25 -8.50 8.39
N ARG A 172 -5.04 -9.80 8.17
CA ARG A 172 -5.17 -10.42 6.84
C ARG A 172 -6.54 -10.17 6.19
N LYS A 173 -7.63 -10.04 6.96
CA LYS A 173 -8.97 -9.66 6.46
C LYS A 173 -8.93 -8.31 5.75
N VAL A 174 -8.24 -7.33 6.32
CA VAL A 174 -8.05 -5.98 5.74
C VAL A 174 -7.42 -6.05 4.35
N PHE A 175 -6.39 -6.89 4.17
CA PHE A 175 -5.78 -7.10 2.85
C PHE A 175 -6.72 -7.79 1.87
N VAL A 176 -7.52 -8.76 2.32
CA VAL A 176 -8.50 -9.45 1.47
C VAL A 176 -9.55 -8.46 0.96
N ASP A 177 -10.09 -7.63 1.85
CA ASP A 177 -11.12 -6.64 1.51
C ASP A 177 -10.57 -5.56 0.58
N THR A 178 -9.39 -5.02 0.89
CA THR A 178 -8.68 -4.05 0.03
C THR A 178 -8.49 -4.59 -1.37
N LYS A 179 -8.02 -5.84 -1.49
CA LYS A 179 -7.86 -6.52 -2.78
C LYS A 179 -9.21 -6.65 -3.50
N GLU A 180 -10.24 -7.17 -2.85
CA GLU A 180 -11.54 -7.36 -3.49
C GLU A 180 -12.15 -6.03 -3.97
N GLN A 181 -12.00 -4.96 -3.19
CA GLN A 181 -12.48 -3.63 -3.54
C GLN A 181 -11.74 -3.07 -4.76
N ILE A 182 -10.41 -3.13 -4.80
CA ILE A 182 -9.61 -2.71 -5.97
C ILE A 182 -10.01 -3.50 -7.22
N MET A 183 -10.13 -4.82 -7.10
CA MET A 183 -10.53 -5.66 -8.23
C MET A 183 -11.96 -5.34 -8.67
N ALA A 184 -12.89 -5.08 -7.74
CA ALA A 184 -14.25 -4.66 -8.05
C ALA A 184 -14.32 -3.30 -8.75
N ILE A 185 -13.47 -2.35 -8.36
CA ILE A 185 -13.35 -1.04 -9.02
C ILE A 185 -12.88 -1.23 -10.47
N LEU A 186 -11.80 -1.98 -10.69
CA LEU A 186 -11.28 -2.24 -12.04
C LEU A 186 -12.25 -3.03 -12.92
N ARG A 187 -13.05 -3.94 -12.34
CA ARG A 187 -14.13 -4.65 -13.07
C ARG A 187 -15.20 -3.73 -13.63
N LYS A 188 -15.38 -2.53 -13.08
CA LYS A 188 -16.27 -1.49 -13.65
C LYS A 188 -15.67 -0.77 -14.86
N SER A 189 -14.43 -1.11 -15.23
CA SER A 189 -13.73 -0.59 -16.41
C SER A 189 -13.66 0.96 -16.43
N PRO A 190 -13.07 1.58 -15.41
CA PRO A 190 -12.80 3.02 -15.42
C PRO A 190 -11.96 3.39 -16.64
N ARG A 191 -12.20 4.58 -17.21
CA ARG A 191 -11.45 5.07 -18.38
C ARG A 191 -10.28 5.92 -17.97
N THR A 192 -10.41 6.64 -16.85
CA THR A 192 -9.36 7.51 -16.30
C THR A 192 -9.04 7.17 -14.84
N ILE A 193 -7.92 7.65 -14.32
CA ILE A 193 -7.59 7.55 -12.89
C ILE A 193 -8.65 8.25 -12.04
N THR A 194 -9.18 9.38 -12.48
CA THR A 194 -10.27 10.06 -11.79
C THR A 194 -11.49 9.16 -11.63
N ASP A 195 -11.88 8.42 -12.68
CA ASP A 195 -12.98 7.46 -12.60
C ASP A 195 -12.72 6.37 -11.55
N VAL A 196 -11.46 5.92 -11.40
CA VAL A 196 -11.08 4.92 -10.38
C VAL A 196 -11.44 5.45 -8.99
N PHE A 197 -11.04 6.68 -8.66
CA PHE A 197 -11.33 7.31 -7.37
C PHE A 197 -12.82 7.62 -7.18
N ASP A 198 -13.51 8.08 -8.23
CA ASP A 198 -14.95 8.33 -8.18
C ASP A 198 -15.76 7.06 -7.89
N ILE A 199 -15.36 5.93 -8.49
CA ILE A 199 -15.97 4.64 -8.20
C ILE A 199 -15.67 4.19 -6.77
N ALA A 200 -14.48 4.49 -6.26
CA ALA A 200 -14.02 4.06 -4.94
C ALA A 200 -14.75 4.75 -3.77
N LYS A 201 -15.34 5.94 -4.00
CA LYS A 201 -16.16 6.67 -3.03
C LYS A 201 -17.22 5.80 -2.33
N VAL A 202 -17.78 4.81 -3.02
CA VAL A 202 -18.76 3.88 -2.43
C VAL A 202 -18.22 3.11 -1.21
N TYR A 203 -16.90 2.95 -1.12
CA TYR A 203 -16.21 2.31 -0.01
C TYR A 203 -15.70 3.32 1.02
N LEU A 204 -15.27 4.51 0.60
CA LEU A 204 -14.61 5.49 1.47
C LEU A 204 -15.55 6.50 2.13
N ASP A 205 -16.71 6.79 1.53
CA ASP A 205 -17.63 7.85 1.98
C ASP A 205 -18.70 7.36 3.00
N LYS A 206 -18.39 6.33 3.79
CA LYS A 206 -19.33 5.74 4.76
C LYS A 206 -18.77 5.69 6.16
#